data_AF-A0A979HL26-F1
#
_entry.id   AF-A0A979HL26-F1
#
_cell.length_a   1.000
_cell.length_b   1.000
_cell.length_c   1.000
_cell.angle_alpha   90.00
_cell.angle_beta   90.00
_cell.angle_gamma   90.00
#
_symmetry.space_group_name_H-M   'P 1'
#
loop_
_entity.id
_entity.type
_entity.pdbx_description
1 polymer ?
#
loop_
_entity_poly.entity_id
_entity_poly.type
_entity_poly.pdbx_seq_one_letter_code
_entity_poly.pdbx_strand_id
1 'polypeptide(L)'
;MEQNALEQLASIDLIELCKEARIEHCRATRDLSSCGRYVQHVLNSCGHASLCAECSQRCDVCPICRSPIPDTGNRVRLRLYYKCLEAGLISKQHDERFQEKEDHSDPVNLDVQRLHSLFDVALQNNLASLICHCILFRSLFCFRLIIWLMFIIYICYICSHGFTLTFIPDTTDVCLDENAVSSDPLLAFLLDEVVIKEWCKKAVNALISEINMICIQQMLDFK
;
A
#
# COMPACT_ATOMS: atom_id res chain seq x y z
N MET A 1 -10.89 20.40 1.63
CA MET A 1 -9.75 19.54 1.21
C MET A 1 -9.75 18.25 2.02
N GLU A 2 -9.85 18.33 3.34
CA GLU A 2 -10.01 17.18 4.27
C GLU A 2 -11.09 16.18 3.85
N GLN A 3 -12.31 16.64 3.58
CA GLN A 3 -13.42 15.76 3.18
C GLN A 3 -13.17 15.01 1.86
N ASN A 4 -12.46 15.63 0.90
CA ASN A 4 -12.10 14.97 -0.36
C ASN A 4 -11.04 13.87 -0.18
N ALA A 5 -10.11 14.05 0.77
CA ALA A 5 -9.13 13.03 1.10
C ALA A 5 -9.78 11.84 1.82
N LEU A 6 -10.69 12.11 2.76
CA LEU A 6 -11.44 11.06 3.46
C LEU A 6 -12.38 10.28 2.53
N GLU A 7 -13.08 10.94 1.61
CA GLU A 7 -13.91 10.27 0.60
C GLU A 7 -13.07 9.35 -0.29
N GLN A 8 -11.90 9.81 -0.76
CA GLN A 8 -10.98 8.98 -1.53
C GLN A 8 -10.49 7.79 -0.69
N LEU A 9 -10.07 8.01 0.54
CA LEU A 9 -9.64 6.97 1.47
C LEU A 9 -10.75 5.96 1.81
N ALA A 10 -12.01 6.38 1.85
CA ALA A 10 -13.14 5.48 2.09
C ALA A 10 -13.46 4.58 0.89
N SER A 11 -13.22 5.07 -0.32
CA SER A 11 -13.51 4.39 -1.59
C SER A 11 -12.35 3.57 -2.16
N ILE A 12 -11.13 3.77 -1.65
CA ILE A 12 -9.92 3.13 -2.19
C ILE A 12 -9.89 1.64 -1.83
N ASP A 13 -9.43 0.82 -2.76
CA ASP A 13 -9.12 -0.58 -2.47
C ASP A 13 -7.74 -0.72 -1.79
N LEU A 14 -7.50 -1.88 -1.19
CA LEU A 14 -6.26 -2.19 -0.48
C LEU A 14 -5.01 -2.15 -1.35
N ILE A 15 -5.12 -2.53 -2.63
CA ILE A 15 -3.99 -2.61 -3.54
C ILE A 15 -3.55 -1.19 -3.92
N GLU A 16 -4.51 -0.34 -4.28
CA GLU A 16 -4.28 1.08 -4.54
C GLU A 16 -3.84 1.82 -3.26
N LEU A 17 -4.33 1.46 -2.08
CA LEU A 17 -3.84 2.01 -0.81
C LEU A 17 -2.36 1.69 -0.58
N CYS A 18 -1.94 0.45 -0.83
CA CYS A 18 -0.52 0.06 -0.78
C CYS A 18 0.31 0.85 -1.81
N LYS A 19 -0.20 1.02 -3.03
CA LYS A 19 0.46 1.86 -4.03
C LYS A 19 0.55 3.31 -3.61
N GLU A 20 -0.44 3.87 -2.90
CA GLU A 20 -0.41 5.24 -2.39
C GLU A 20 0.56 5.41 -1.21
N ALA A 21 0.74 4.38 -0.38
CA ALA A 21 1.72 4.38 0.71
C ALA A 21 3.18 4.32 0.22
N ARG A 22 3.42 3.62 -0.91
CA ARG A 22 4.74 3.36 -1.46
C ARG A 22 5.53 4.63 -1.81
N ILE A 23 6.78 4.70 -1.38
CA ILE A 23 7.71 5.78 -1.74
C ILE A 23 8.22 5.55 -3.16
N GLU A 24 7.92 6.51 -4.02
CA GLU A 24 8.40 6.53 -5.39
C GLU A 24 9.42 7.65 -5.57
N HIS A 25 10.44 7.38 -6.39
CA HIS A 25 11.54 8.29 -6.67
C HIS A 25 11.44 8.78 -8.12
N CYS A 26 11.79 10.05 -8.34
CA CYS A 26 11.68 10.65 -9.66
C CYS A 26 12.62 9.97 -10.67
N ARG A 27 12.05 9.49 -11.80
CA ARG A 27 12.74 8.70 -12.83
C ARG A 27 13.10 9.50 -14.10
N ALA A 28 13.34 10.81 -13.99
CA ALA A 28 13.72 11.63 -15.13
C ALA A 28 15.10 11.21 -15.67
N THR A 29 15.21 10.90 -16.98
CA THR A 29 16.40 10.28 -17.61
C THR A 29 17.10 11.12 -18.68
N ARG A 30 16.58 12.27 -19.09
CA ARG A 30 17.11 13.10 -20.21
C ARG A 30 17.70 14.44 -19.76
N ASP A 31 18.66 14.44 -18.83
CA ASP A 31 19.51 15.60 -18.48
C ASP A 31 19.03 16.55 -17.35
N LEU A 32 18.72 15.95 -16.20
CA LEU A 32 18.95 16.48 -14.84
C LEU A 32 19.46 15.29 -14.02
N SER A 33 20.78 15.13 -13.90
CA SER A 33 21.47 13.93 -13.37
C SER A 33 20.76 13.33 -12.14
N SER A 34 20.01 12.24 -12.38
CA SER A 34 19.20 11.44 -11.45
C SER A 34 18.54 12.24 -10.32
N CYS A 35 17.50 13.04 -10.66
CA CYS A 35 16.71 13.83 -9.70
C CYS A 35 16.44 13.07 -8.39
N GLY A 36 15.96 11.82 -8.46
CA GLY A 36 15.83 10.93 -7.31
C GLY A 36 14.85 11.36 -6.22
N ARG A 37 14.38 12.61 -6.23
CA ARG A 37 13.46 13.16 -5.21
C ARG A 37 12.18 12.36 -5.09
N TYR A 38 11.62 12.32 -3.88
CA TYR A 38 10.33 11.71 -3.62
C TYR A 38 9.23 12.30 -4.47
N VAL A 39 8.41 11.40 -5.03
CA VAL A 39 7.32 11.75 -5.91
C VAL A 39 6.03 11.85 -5.10
N GLN A 40 5.57 13.08 -4.93
CA GLN A 40 4.34 13.41 -4.22
C GLN A 40 3.09 13.37 -5.12
N HIS A 41 3.28 13.33 -6.43
CA HIS A 41 2.21 13.48 -7.41
C HIS A 41 2.19 12.33 -8.41
N VAL A 42 1.02 12.02 -8.96
CA VAL A 42 0.88 11.10 -10.09
C VAL A 42 0.52 11.86 -11.35
N LEU A 43 0.98 11.38 -12.50
CA LEU A 43 0.62 11.94 -13.80
C LEU A 43 -0.86 11.67 -14.09
N ASN A 44 -1.60 12.70 -14.48
CA ASN A 44 -3.02 12.55 -14.83
C ASN A 44 -3.24 11.73 -16.09
N SER A 45 -2.27 11.69 -17.01
CA SER A 45 -2.39 10.96 -18.27
C SER A 45 -2.34 9.45 -18.13
N CYS A 46 -1.67 8.93 -17.09
CA CYS A 46 -1.44 7.49 -16.93
C CYS A 46 -1.48 6.97 -15.50
N GLY A 47 -1.67 7.82 -14.48
CA GLY A 47 -1.72 7.44 -13.07
C GLY A 47 -0.37 7.08 -12.42
N HIS A 48 0.75 7.21 -13.14
CA HIS A 48 2.06 6.82 -12.61
C HIS A 48 2.70 7.92 -11.76
N ALA A 49 3.22 7.54 -10.59
CA ALA A 49 4.07 8.38 -9.73
C ALA A 49 5.54 8.35 -10.20
N SER A 50 5.78 8.77 -11.44
CA SER A 50 7.09 8.62 -12.08
C SER A 50 7.99 9.87 -12.04
N LEU A 51 7.42 11.05 -11.82
CA LEU A 51 8.11 12.34 -11.92
C LEU A 51 7.72 13.26 -10.76
N CYS A 52 8.67 14.01 -10.22
CA CYS A 52 8.36 15.11 -9.30
C CYS A 52 7.70 16.28 -10.05
N ALA A 53 7.11 17.23 -9.31
CA ALA A 53 6.40 18.36 -9.89
C ALA A 53 7.27 19.16 -10.89
N GLU A 54 8.54 19.40 -10.58
CA GLU A 54 9.47 20.11 -11.47
C GLU A 54 9.82 19.32 -12.73
N CYS A 55 10.13 18.03 -12.60
CA CYS A 55 10.48 17.19 -13.76
C CYS A 55 9.26 16.94 -14.67
N SER A 56 8.04 16.92 -14.13
CA SER A 56 6.81 16.78 -14.92
C SER A 56 6.56 17.93 -15.91
N GLN A 57 7.17 19.10 -15.67
CA GLN A 57 7.10 20.25 -16.57
C GLN A 57 8.12 20.17 -17.71
N ARG A 58 9.17 19.38 -17.55
CA ARG A 58 10.29 19.25 -18.51
C ARG A 58 10.23 17.98 -19.33
N CYS A 59 9.31 17.07 -19.01
CA CYS A 59 9.14 15.81 -19.68
C CYS A 59 7.80 15.78 -20.42
N ASP A 60 7.85 15.36 -21.68
CA ASP A 60 6.66 15.27 -22.54
C ASP A 60 6.06 13.85 -22.54
N VAL A 61 6.78 12.88 -21.95
CA VAL A 61 6.36 11.48 -21.88
C VAL A 61 6.65 10.90 -20.50
N CYS A 62 5.79 9.98 -20.06
CA CYS A 62 6.00 9.23 -18.82
C CYS A 62 7.21 8.28 -18.95
N PRO A 63 8.19 8.31 -18.02
CA PRO A 63 9.35 7.41 -18.06
C PRO A 63 9.02 5.92 -17.93
N ILE A 64 7.84 5.58 -17.37
CA ILE A 64 7.43 4.20 -17.12
C ILE A 64 6.72 3.60 -18.34
N CYS A 65 5.63 4.24 -18.79
CA CYS A 65 4.75 3.70 -19.83
C CYS A 65 4.83 4.45 -21.18
N ARG A 66 5.63 5.53 -21.25
CA ARG A 66 5.81 6.38 -22.44
C ARG A 66 4.54 7.09 -22.93
N SER A 67 3.44 7.07 -22.18
CA SER A 67 2.26 7.87 -22.47
C SER A 67 2.61 9.37 -22.51
N PRO A 68 2.03 10.14 -23.45
CA PRO A 68 2.28 11.57 -23.54
C PRO A 68 1.75 12.29 -22.30
N ILE A 69 2.49 13.30 -21.87
CA ILE A 69 2.10 14.20 -20.78
C ILE A 69 1.53 15.45 -21.46
N PRO A 70 0.22 15.74 -21.28
CA PRO A 70 -0.40 16.87 -21.96
C PRO A 70 0.25 18.17 -21.47
N ASP A 71 0.44 19.13 -22.37
CA ASP A 71 1.08 20.39 -22.00
C ASP A 71 0.22 21.32 -21.12
N THR A 72 -1.02 20.92 -20.87
CA THR A 72 -2.02 21.70 -20.12
C THR A 72 -1.66 21.83 -18.64
N GLY A 73 -2.15 22.88 -17.98
CA GLY A 73 -1.84 23.20 -16.58
C GLY A 73 -2.24 22.15 -15.53
N ASN A 74 -2.91 21.06 -15.94
CA ASN A 74 -3.34 19.97 -15.06
C ASN A 74 -2.60 18.66 -15.38
N ARG A 75 -1.25 18.69 -15.34
CA ARG A 75 -0.39 17.54 -15.68
C ARG A 75 -0.38 16.45 -14.60
N VAL A 76 -0.48 16.86 -13.35
CA VAL A 76 -0.26 16.02 -12.18
C VAL A 76 -1.34 16.24 -11.13
N ARG A 77 -1.67 15.20 -10.36
CA ARG A 77 -2.50 15.28 -9.16
C ARG A 77 -1.74 14.78 -7.94
N LEU A 78 -2.01 15.37 -6.78
CA LEU A 78 -1.40 14.94 -5.53
C LEU A 78 -1.85 13.52 -5.17
N ARG A 79 -0.94 12.74 -4.59
CA ARG A 79 -1.19 11.39 -4.06
C ARG A 79 -1.95 11.43 -2.75
N LEU A 80 -2.67 10.35 -2.43
CA LEU A 80 -3.58 10.32 -1.28
C LEU A 80 -2.86 10.55 0.05
N TYR A 81 -1.69 9.93 0.24
CA TYR A 81 -0.88 10.13 1.44
C TYR A 81 -0.57 11.62 1.69
N TYR A 82 -0.13 12.33 0.64
CA TYR A 82 0.20 13.74 0.74
C TYR A 82 -1.05 14.63 0.84
N LYS A 83 -2.20 14.23 0.28
CA LYS A 83 -3.48 14.90 0.53
C LYS A 83 -3.87 14.82 2.01
N CYS A 84 -3.69 13.66 2.64
CA CYS A 84 -3.93 13.50 4.08
C CYS A 84 -2.96 14.35 4.91
N LEU A 85 -1.70 14.47 4.49
CA LEU A 85 -0.71 15.34 5.11
C LEU A 85 -1.09 16.82 5.02
N GLU A 86 -1.45 17.30 3.82
CA GLU A 86 -1.88 18.69 3.60
C GLU A 86 -3.18 19.03 4.33
N ALA A 87 -4.08 18.05 4.48
CA ALA A 87 -5.31 18.18 5.26
C ALA A 87 -5.06 18.15 6.78
N GLY A 88 -3.84 17.88 7.24
CA GLY A 88 -3.53 17.77 8.67
C GLY A 88 -4.04 16.48 9.33
N LEU A 89 -4.49 15.50 8.53
CA LEU A 89 -4.92 14.18 9.02
C LEU A 89 -3.71 13.33 9.46
N ILE A 90 -2.53 13.57 8.87
CA ILE A 90 -1.26 12.94 9.26
C ILE A 90 -0.33 14.01 9.82
N SER A 91 0.25 13.75 11.00
CA SER A 91 1.15 14.71 11.66
C SER A 91 2.47 14.92 10.91
N LYS A 92 2.85 16.19 10.70
CA LYS A 92 4.10 16.59 10.04
C LYS A 92 5.39 16.14 10.75
N GLN A 93 5.35 15.84 12.05
CA GLN A 93 6.51 15.29 12.78
C GLN A 93 6.95 13.91 12.27
N HIS A 94 6.09 13.19 11.58
CA HIS A 94 6.53 12.02 10.82
C HIS A 94 7.42 12.45 9.65
N ASP A 95 7.05 13.50 8.91
CA ASP A 95 7.71 13.89 7.65
C ASP A 95 9.11 14.54 7.82
N GLU A 96 9.32 15.36 8.85
CA GLU A 96 10.62 16.04 9.08
C GLU A 96 11.75 15.08 9.52
N ARG A 97 11.43 13.96 10.19
CA ARG A 97 12.43 12.94 10.53
C ARG A 97 12.99 12.20 9.32
N PHE A 98 12.36 12.33 8.15
CA PHE A 98 12.74 11.60 6.93
C PHE A 98 13.64 12.39 5.98
N GLN A 99 13.85 13.69 6.20
CA GLN A 99 14.77 14.47 5.35
C GLN A 99 16.24 14.45 5.83
N GLU A 100 16.53 14.02 7.06
CA GLU A 100 17.89 14.17 7.65
C GLU A 100 18.58 12.87 8.11
N LYS A 101 17.98 11.68 7.99
CA LYS A 101 18.60 10.41 8.43
C LYS A 101 18.63 9.34 7.33
N GLU A 102 19.31 9.66 6.24
CA GLU A 102 19.42 8.79 5.06
C GLU A 102 20.40 7.62 5.20
N ASP A 103 21.06 7.40 6.36
CA ASP A 103 22.17 6.44 6.38
C ASP A 103 21.80 5.01 6.81
N HIS A 104 20.66 4.75 7.49
CA HIS A 104 20.42 3.41 8.08
C HIS A 104 18.98 2.87 8.15
N SER A 105 17.94 3.55 7.66
CA SER A 105 16.57 2.99 7.68
C SER A 105 16.22 2.29 6.36
N ASP A 106 15.93 0.99 6.44
CA ASP A 106 15.48 0.16 5.31
C ASP A 106 14.22 0.79 4.64
N PRO A 107 14.22 1.04 3.32
CA PRO A 107 13.09 1.63 2.59
C PRO A 107 11.75 0.89 2.81
N VAL A 108 11.79 -0.42 3.06
CA VAL A 108 10.58 -1.21 3.37
C VAL A 108 9.92 -0.74 4.66
N ASN A 109 10.71 -0.31 5.65
CA ASN A 109 10.20 0.17 6.93
C ASN A 109 9.40 1.48 6.79
N LEU A 110 9.84 2.36 5.89
CA LEU A 110 9.20 3.64 5.63
C LEU A 110 7.84 3.48 4.93
N ASP A 111 7.75 2.59 3.95
CA ASP A 111 6.50 2.28 3.24
C ASP A 111 5.45 1.72 4.21
N VAL A 112 5.87 0.81 5.10
CA VAL A 112 5.03 0.27 6.18
C VAL A 112 4.55 1.41 7.07
N GLN A 113 5.44 2.30 7.50
CA GLN A 113 5.05 3.41 8.39
C GLN A 113 4.02 4.36 7.75
N ARG A 114 4.12 4.62 6.44
CA ARG A 114 3.11 5.39 5.70
C ARG A 114 1.76 4.68 5.65
N LEU A 115 1.77 3.37 5.43
CA LEU A 115 0.56 2.56 5.41
C LEU A 115 -0.13 2.56 6.79
N HIS A 116 0.63 2.37 7.88
CA HIS A 116 0.09 2.47 9.24
C HIS A 116 -0.55 3.84 9.49
N SER A 117 0.08 4.91 9.01
CA SER A 117 -0.48 6.27 9.16
C SER A 117 -1.82 6.43 8.44
N LEU A 118 -1.96 5.85 7.24
CA LEU A 118 -3.23 5.83 6.50
C LEU A 118 -4.31 5.00 7.22
N PHE A 119 -3.93 3.87 7.81
CA PHE A 119 -4.85 3.07 8.62
C PHE A 119 -5.27 3.79 9.91
N ASP A 120 -4.36 4.49 10.57
CA ASP A 120 -4.67 5.29 11.77
C ASP A 120 -5.66 6.41 11.42
N VAL A 121 -5.47 7.11 10.28
CA VAL A 121 -6.45 8.09 9.78
C VAL A 121 -7.80 7.43 9.52
N ALA A 122 -7.83 6.26 8.88
CA ALA A 122 -9.07 5.54 8.62
C ALA A 122 -9.78 5.12 9.91
N LEU A 123 -9.04 4.67 10.91
CA LEU A 123 -9.56 4.28 12.22
C LEU A 123 -10.13 5.48 12.99
N GLN A 124 -9.37 6.58 13.07
CA GLN A 124 -9.78 7.81 13.74
C GLN A 124 -11.03 8.45 13.11
N ASN A 125 -11.21 8.27 11.79
CA ASN A 125 -12.35 8.80 11.05
C ASN A 125 -13.47 7.77 10.85
N ASN A 126 -13.45 6.65 11.58
CA ASN A 126 -14.48 5.61 11.55
C ASN A 126 -14.79 5.09 10.13
N LEU A 127 -13.78 4.96 9.27
CA LEU A 127 -13.91 4.39 7.93
C LEU A 127 -14.02 2.86 8.00
N ALA A 128 -15.12 2.38 8.60
CA ALA A 128 -15.39 0.98 8.87
C ALA A 128 -15.34 0.11 7.60
N SER A 129 -15.76 0.64 6.45
CA SER A 129 -15.68 -0.08 5.17
C SER A 129 -14.26 -0.50 4.81
N LEU A 130 -13.28 0.39 4.98
CA LEU A 130 -11.88 0.09 4.68
C LEU A 130 -11.33 -0.94 5.67
N ILE A 131 -11.62 -0.76 6.96
CA ILE A 131 -11.20 -1.69 8.03
C ILE A 131 -11.80 -3.08 7.81
N CYS A 132 -13.10 -3.16 7.48
CA CYS A 132 -13.78 -4.40 7.14
C CYS A 132 -13.18 -5.05 5.90
N HIS A 133 -12.90 -4.29 4.84
CA HIS A 133 -12.22 -4.83 3.66
C HIS A 133 -10.82 -5.37 4.01
N CYS A 134 -10.05 -4.71 4.88
CA CYS A 134 -8.76 -5.23 5.35
C CYS A 134 -8.91 -6.61 6.02
N ILE A 135 -9.89 -6.74 6.92
CA ILE A 135 -10.15 -7.98 7.67
C ILE A 135 -10.69 -9.07 6.74
N LEU A 136 -11.62 -8.74 5.84
CA LEU A 136 -12.22 -9.69 4.90
C LEU A 136 -11.22 -10.16 3.84
N PHE A 137 -10.42 -9.24 3.30
CA PHE A 137 -9.37 -9.57 2.34
C PHE A 137 -8.34 -10.52 2.98
N ARG A 138 -8.00 -10.32 4.25
CA ARG A 138 -7.17 -11.27 5.03
C ARG A 138 -7.81 -12.66 5.10
N SER A 139 -9.09 -12.74 5.48
CA SER A 139 -9.79 -14.04 5.56
C SER A 139 -9.85 -14.77 4.23
N LEU A 140 -10.10 -14.04 3.14
CA LEU A 140 -10.13 -14.59 1.78
C LEU A 140 -8.76 -15.04 1.29
N PHE A 141 -7.69 -14.29 1.57
CA PHE A 141 -6.34 -14.65 1.18
C PHE A 141 -5.84 -15.89 1.94
N CYS A 142 -6.11 -15.97 3.25
CA CYS A 142 -5.82 -17.18 4.04
C CYS A 142 -6.58 -18.40 3.51
N PHE A 143 -7.86 -18.25 3.16
CA PHE A 143 -8.66 -19.34 2.60
C PHE A 143 -8.10 -19.82 1.24
N ARG A 144 -7.72 -18.89 0.36
CA ARG A 144 -7.07 -19.21 -0.93
C ARG A 144 -5.73 -19.92 -0.74
N LEU A 145 -4.91 -19.47 0.21
CA LEU A 145 -3.63 -20.12 0.53
C LEU A 145 -3.83 -21.54 1.05
N ILE A 146 -4.82 -21.76 1.93
CA ILE A 146 -5.15 -23.10 2.44
C ILE A 146 -5.61 -24.03 1.31
N ILE A 147 -6.48 -23.57 0.41
CA ILE A 147 -6.90 -24.37 -0.76
C ILE A 147 -5.70 -24.71 -1.64
N TRP A 148 -4.81 -23.76 -1.89
CA TRP A 148 -3.61 -23.97 -2.71
C TRP A 148 -2.66 -24.99 -2.07
N LEU A 149 -2.43 -24.90 -0.75
CA LEU A 149 -1.66 -25.90 -0.01
C LEU A 149 -2.33 -27.28 -0.02
N MET A 150 -3.65 -27.35 0.12
CA MET A 150 -4.40 -28.61 0.01
C MET A 150 -4.25 -29.24 -1.38
N PHE A 151 -4.26 -28.43 -2.44
CA PHE A 151 -4.05 -28.88 -3.81
C PHE A 151 -2.63 -29.42 -4.03
N ILE A 152 -1.61 -28.73 -3.52
CA ILE A 152 -0.22 -29.20 -3.56
C ILE A 152 -0.06 -30.51 -2.81
N ILE A 153 -0.59 -30.60 -1.58
CA ILE A 153 -0.53 -31.82 -0.77
C ILE A 153 -1.23 -32.97 -1.50
N TYR A 154 -2.39 -32.72 -2.11
CA TYR A 154 -3.12 -33.71 -2.90
C TYR A 154 -2.32 -34.20 -4.10
N ILE A 155 -1.69 -33.30 -4.87
CA ILE A 155 -0.83 -33.65 -6.00
C ILE A 155 0.38 -34.47 -5.51
N CYS A 156 1.05 -34.06 -4.44
CA CYS A 156 2.15 -34.82 -3.85
C CYS A 156 1.71 -36.22 -3.41
N TYR A 157 0.53 -36.34 -2.78
CA TYR A 157 -0.04 -37.62 -2.36
C TYR A 157 -0.30 -38.55 -3.55
N ILE A 158 -0.88 -38.03 -4.64
CA ILE A 158 -1.11 -38.80 -5.88
C ILE A 158 0.21 -39.25 -6.50
N CYS A 159 1.22 -38.37 -6.56
CA CYS A 159 2.56 -38.73 -7.06
C CYS A 159 3.27 -39.77 -6.19
N SER A 160 3.13 -39.70 -4.86
CA SER A 160 3.76 -40.66 -3.93
C SER A 160 3.08 -42.04 -3.92
N HIS A 161 1.79 -42.12 -4.24
CA HIS A 161 1.04 -43.38 -4.27
C HIS A 161 0.91 -44.01 -5.66
N GLY A 162 1.65 -43.51 -6.67
CA GLY A 162 1.83 -44.21 -7.94
C GLY A 162 0.56 -44.35 -8.79
N PHE A 163 -0.39 -43.42 -8.66
CA PHE A 163 -1.57 -43.40 -9.52
C PHE A 163 -1.20 -42.75 -10.88
N THR A 164 -1.01 -43.58 -11.91
CA THR A 164 -0.85 -43.13 -13.29
C THR A 164 -2.20 -42.68 -13.87
N LEU A 165 -2.59 -41.45 -13.57
CA LEU A 165 -3.56 -40.74 -14.39
C LEU A 165 -2.84 -40.33 -15.68
N THR A 166 -3.16 -41.00 -16.78
CA THR A 166 -2.88 -40.50 -18.13
C THR A 166 -3.75 -39.28 -18.38
N PHE A 167 -3.36 -38.15 -17.79
CA PHE A 167 -3.76 -36.84 -18.25
C PHE A 167 -2.66 -36.40 -19.20
N ILE A 168 -2.96 -36.40 -20.50
CA ILE A 168 -2.17 -35.67 -21.49
C ILE A 168 -2.69 -34.24 -21.36
N PRO A 169 -2.01 -33.30 -20.66
CA PRO A 169 -2.25 -31.91 -20.95
C PRO A 169 -1.73 -31.71 -22.36
N ASP A 170 -2.63 -31.49 -23.31
CA ASP A 170 -2.24 -30.91 -24.58
C ASP A 170 -1.55 -29.58 -24.22
N THR A 171 -0.23 -29.58 -24.35
CA THR A 171 0.65 -28.43 -24.09
C THR A 171 0.49 -27.46 -25.26
N THR A 172 -0.75 -27.04 -25.49
CA THR A 172 -1.02 -25.75 -26.10
C THR A 172 -0.66 -24.74 -25.03
N ASP A 173 0.59 -24.30 -25.11
CA ASP A 173 1.14 -23.01 -24.68
C ASP A 173 0.11 -22.08 -23.99
N VAL A 174 -0.32 -22.48 -22.79
CA VAL A 174 -0.87 -21.54 -21.82
C VAL A 174 0.39 -20.88 -21.32
N CYS A 175 0.77 -19.79 -21.98
CA CYS A 175 1.83 -18.93 -21.50
C CYS A 175 1.49 -18.64 -20.03
N LEU A 176 2.20 -19.31 -19.13
CA LEU A 176 2.32 -18.92 -17.75
C LEU A 176 2.96 -17.55 -17.85
N ASP A 177 2.12 -16.52 -17.86
CA ASP A 177 2.57 -15.16 -17.63
C ASP A 177 3.27 -15.21 -16.28
N GLU A 178 4.59 -15.17 -16.29
CA GLU A 178 5.42 -15.16 -15.09
C GLU A 178 5.14 -13.90 -14.24
N ASN A 179 4.33 -12.97 -14.77
CA ASN A 179 3.77 -11.81 -14.06
C ASN A 179 2.44 -12.11 -13.31
N ALA A 180 1.87 -13.33 -13.40
CA ALA A 180 0.63 -13.69 -12.70
C ALA A 180 0.84 -13.93 -11.19
N VAL A 181 2.08 -13.98 -10.74
CA VAL A 181 2.45 -13.71 -9.34
C VAL A 181 2.86 -12.25 -9.28
N SER A 182 2.01 -11.41 -8.67
CA SER A 182 2.31 -9.98 -8.45
C SER A 182 3.72 -9.85 -7.88
N SER A 183 4.67 -9.46 -8.73
CA SER A 183 6.10 -9.34 -8.44
C SER A 183 6.40 -8.10 -7.60
N ASP A 184 5.39 -7.58 -6.89
CA ASP A 184 5.53 -6.48 -5.96
C ASP A 184 5.81 -7.06 -4.57
N PRO A 185 7.09 -7.18 -4.15
CA PRO A 185 7.44 -7.69 -2.84
C PRO A 185 6.77 -6.91 -1.70
N LEU A 186 6.37 -5.65 -1.93
CA LEU A 186 5.58 -4.88 -0.97
C LEU A 186 4.10 -5.27 -0.94
N LEU A 187 3.48 -5.73 -2.03
CA LEU A 187 2.12 -6.27 -1.93
C LEU A 187 2.13 -7.58 -1.13
N ALA A 188 3.15 -8.42 -1.33
CA ALA A 188 3.38 -9.63 -0.55
C ALA A 188 3.75 -9.33 0.92
N PHE A 189 4.52 -8.26 1.18
CA PHE A 189 5.00 -7.87 2.51
C PHE A 189 4.02 -7.00 3.32
N LEU A 190 3.29 -6.08 2.69
CA LEU A 190 2.29 -5.22 3.34
C LEU A 190 0.98 -5.96 3.60
N LEU A 191 0.66 -6.95 2.77
CA LEU A 191 -0.37 -7.95 3.08
C LEU A 191 0.22 -9.13 3.85
N ASP A 192 1.50 -9.11 4.22
CA ASP A 192 2.05 -10.13 5.11
C ASP A 192 1.27 -10.12 6.42
N GLU A 193 1.04 -11.31 6.92
CA GLU A 193 0.33 -11.59 8.16
C GLU A 193 0.84 -10.73 9.33
N VAL A 194 2.13 -10.44 9.33
CA VAL A 194 2.82 -9.72 10.39
C VAL A 194 2.40 -8.25 10.47
N VAL A 195 2.47 -7.49 9.36
CA VAL A 195 2.26 -6.03 9.35
C VAL A 195 0.85 -5.66 9.82
N ILE A 196 -0.18 -6.30 9.26
CA ILE A 196 -1.57 -6.03 9.65
C ILE A 196 -1.84 -6.50 11.08
N LYS A 197 -1.30 -7.66 11.50
CA LYS A 197 -1.48 -8.13 12.89
C LYS A 197 -0.83 -7.20 13.89
N GLU A 198 0.36 -6.70 13.59
CA GLU A 198 1.06 -5.73 14.43
C GLU A 198 0.30 -4.41 14.52
N TRP A 199 -0.22 -3.91 13.38
CA TRP A 199 -1.10 -2.74 13.38
C TRP A 199 -2.35 -2.98 14.23
N CYS A 200 -3.10 -4.07 13.99
CA CYS A 200 -4.30 -4.40 14.76
C CYS A 200 -4.01 -4.52 16.26
N LYS A 201 -2.93 -5.21 16.63
CA LYS A 201 -2.50 -5.34 18.03
C LYS A 201 -2.21 -3.98 18.65
N LYS A 202 -1.50 -3.11 17.93
CA LYS A 202 -1.18 -1.74 18.38
C LYS A 202 -2.45 -0.90 18.54
N ALA A 203 -3.35 -0.94 17.56
CA ALA A 203 -4.62 -0.22 17.58
C ALA A 203 -5.51 -0.66 18.76
N VAL A 204 -5.66 -1.98 18.96
CA VAL A 204 -6.44 -2.53 20.08
C VAL A 204 -5.81 -2.13 21.42
N ASN A 205 -4.48 -2.21 21.56
CA ASN A 205 -3.81 -1.81 22.79
C ASN A 205 -3.98 -0.31 23.07
N ALA A 206 -3.95 0.54 22.04
CA ALA A 206 -4.22 1.97 22.19
C ALA A 206 -5.65 2.23 22.68
N LEU A 207 -6.65 1.57 22.07
CA LEU A 207 -8.05 1.67 22.50
C LEU A 207 -8.25 1.18 23.94
N ILE A 208 -7.64 0.05 24.32
CA ILE A 208 -7.69 -0.47 25.69
C ILE A 208 -7.07 0.54 26.66
N SER A 209 -5.94 1.16 26.29
CA SER A 209 -5.30 2.19 27.11
C SER A 209 -6.20 3.41 27.31
N GLU A 210 -6.85 3.89 26.25
CA GLU A 210 -7.79 5.02 26.34
C GLU A 210 -8.99 4.70 27.24
N ILE A 211 -9.59 3.52 27.08
CA ILE A 211 -10.69 3.06 27.94
C ILE A 211 -10.23 2.96 29.39
N ASN A 212 -9.05 2.38 29.66
CA ASN A 212 -8.50 2.30 31.00
C ASN A 212 -8.30 3.69 31.62
N MET A 213 -7.80 4.66 30.86
CA MET A 213 -7.65 6.05 31.33
C MET A 213 -9.00 6.68 31.67
N ILE A 214 -10.02 6.47 30.85
CA ILE A 214 -11.39 6.95 31.12
C ILE A 214 -11.97 6.29 32.38
N CYS A 215 -11.82 4.97 32.52
CA CYS A 215 -12.29 4.24 33.70
C CYS A 215 -11.57 4.69 34.98
N ILE A 216 -10.26 4.93 34.93
CA ILE A 216 -9.49 5.45 36.06
C ILE A 216 -9.94 6.88 36.42
N GLN A 217 -10.13 7.75 35.43
CA GLN A 217 -10.61 9.12 35.65
C GLN A 217 -11.99 9.13 36.29
N GLN A 218 -12.93 8.32 35.79
CA GLN A 218 -14.26 8.17 36.39
C GLN A 218 -14.19 7.63 37.82
N MET A 219 -13.26 6.71 38.13
CA MET A 219 -13.06 6.24 39.51
C MET A 219 -12.48 7.32 40.44
N LEU A 220 -11.67 8.26 39.91
CA LEU A 220 -11.15 9.38 40.67
C LEU A 220 -12.19 10.48 40.89
N ASP A 221 -13.06 10.73 39.91
CA ASP A 221 -14.16 11.72 40.01
C ASP A 221 -15.28 11.27 40.97
N PHE A 222 -15.32 9.99 41.34
CA PHE A 222 -16.28 9.41 42.29
C PHE A 222 -15.82 9.47 43.77
N LYS A 223 -14.63 10.01 44.05
CA LYS A 223 -14.03 10.07 45.40
C LYS A 223 -13.98 11.50 45.94
#